data_AF-A0A538QDC6-F1
#
_entry.id   AF-A0A538QDC6-F1
#
_cell.length_a   1.000
_cell.length_b   1.000
_cell.length_c   1.000
_cell.angle_alpha   90.00
_cell.angle_beta   90.00
_cell.angle_gamma   90.00
#
_symmetry.space_group_name_H-M   'P 1'
#
loop_
_entity.id
_entity.type
_entity.pdbx_description
1 polymer ?
#
loop_
_entity_poly.entity_id
_entity_poly.type
_entity_poly.pdbx_seq_one_letter_code
_entity_poly.pdbx_strand_id
1 'polypeptide(L)' 'MSSSLVQRNKAVAKRKGTLAAVTVAGAGVVALASPVVGIIGLAGAVYLTWDWFSFRVKNGMRF' A
#
# COMPACT_ATOMS: atom_id res chain seq x y z
N MET A 1 2.02 -0.76 -28.64
CA MET A 1 1.30 -1.27 -27.45
C MET A 1 0.55 -0.13 -26.76
N SER A 2 -0.69 0.14 -27.15
CA SER A 2 -1.56 1.07 -26.41
C SER A 2 -2.16 0.32 -25.23
N SER A 3 -1.39 0.15 -24.15
CA SER A 3 -1.97 -0.37 -22.91
C SER A 3 -2.88 0.73 -22.36
N SER A 4 -4.19 0.45 -22.31
CA SER A 4 -5.16 1.46 -21.89
C SER A 4 -4.77 2.01 -20.52
N LEU A 5 -5.01 3.31 -20.30
CA LEU A 5 -4.71 3.97 -19.02
C LEU A 5 -5.31 3.20 -17.83
N VAL A 6 -6.45 2.53 -18.05
CA VAL A 6 -7.11 1.64 -17.09
C VAL A 6 -6.25 0.44 -16.71
N GLN A 7 -5.61 -0.22 -17.68
CA GLN A 7 -4.77 -1.40 -17.44
C GLN A 7 -3.49 -1.03 -16.68
N ARG A 8 -2.89 0.12 -17.00
CA ARG A 8 -1.77 0.68 -16.22
C ARG A 8 -2.18 1.05 -14.81
N ASN A 9 -3.31 1.73 -14.63
CA ASN A 9 -3.81 2.12 -13.31
C ASN A 9 -4.10 0.88 -12.43
N LYS A 10 -4.66 -0.19 -13.01
CA LYS A 10 -4.84 -1.47 -12.28
C LYS A 10 -3.50 -2.07 -11.83
N ALA A 11 -2.48 -2.07 -12.68
CA ALA A 11 -1.16 -2.58 -12.32
C ALA A 11 -0.50 -1.76 -11.19
N VAL A 12 -0.62 -0.43 -11.26
CA VAL A 12 -0.10 0.47 -10.21
C VAL A 12 -0.86 0.28 -8.90
N ALA A 13 -2.17 0.17 -8.95
CA ALA A 13 -2.99 -0.10 -7.76
C ALA A 13 -2.63 -1.43 -7.11
N LYS A 14 -2.41 -2.49 -7.90
CA LYS A 14 -1.99 -3.79 -7.37
C LYS A 14 -0.64 -3.68 -6.66
N ARG A 15 0.34 -3.01 -7.28
CA ARG A 15 1.67 -2.79 -6.67
C ARG A 15 1.61 -1.99 -5.38
N LYS A 16 0.89 -0.85 -5.37
CA LYS A 16 0.70 -0.03 -4.16
C LYS A 16 0.03 -0.84 -3.03
N GLY A 17 -0.97 -1.65 -3.37
CA GLY A 17 -1.68 -2.50 -2.41
C GLY A 17 -0.79 -3.62 -1.85
N THR A 18 0.00 -4.28 -2.70
CA THR A 18 0.96 -5.29 -2.26
C THR A 18 2.03 -4.69 -1.35
N LEU A 19 2.56 -3.51 -1.69
CA LEU A 19 3.52 -2.82 -0.83
C LEU A 19 2.90 -2.48 0.53
N ALA A 20 1.71 -1.88 0.54
CA ALA A 20 1.01 -1.58 1.80
C ALA A 20 0.81 -2.85 2.65
N ALA A 21 0.35 -3.95 2.07
CA ALA A 21 0.13 -5.21 2.78
C ALA A 21 1.43 -5.81 3.34
N VAL A 22 2.51 -5.84 2.54
CA VAL A 22 3.81 -6.36 2.98
C VAL A 22 4.39 -5.47 4.08
N THR A 23 4.26 -4.15 3.98
CA THR A 23 4.75 -3.24 5.02
C THR A 23 3.96 -3.38 6.32
N VAL A 24 2.62 -3.52 6.28
CA VAL A 24 1.81 -3.79 7.48
C VAL A 24 2.27 -5.10 8.14
N ALA A 25 2.40 -6.17 7.36
CA ALA A 25 2.81 -7.47 7.88
C ALA A 25 4.23 -7.42 8.47
N GLY A 26 5.19 -6.85 7.74
CA GLY A 26 6.57 -6.72 8.20
C GLY A 26 6.70 -5.85 9.46
N ALA A 27 6.01 -4.70 9.50
CA ALA A 27 6.01 -3.83 10.67
C ALA A 27 5.36 -4.50 11.89
N GLY A 28 4.29 -5.28 11.68
CA GLY A 28 3.66 -6.08 12.73
C GLY A 28 4.61 -7.11 13.33
N VAL A 29 5.39 -7.82 12.49
CA VAL A 29 6.41 -8.77 12.97
C VAL A 29 7.53 -8.04 13.71
N VAL A 30 8.02 -6.92 13.17
CA VAL A 30 9.08 -6.12 13.82
C VAL A 30 8.61 -5.58 15.18
N ALA A 31 7.33 -5.21 15.33
CA ALA A 31 6.79 -4.74 16.60
C ALA A 31 6.88 -5.77 17.74
N LEU A 32 6.92 -7.07 17.42
CA LEU A 32 7.08 -8.13 18.41
C LEU A 32 8.50 -8.16 19.02
N ALA A 33 9.52 -7.76 18.24
CA ALA A 33 10.91 -7.75 18.69
C ALA A 33 11.38 -6.36 19.15
N SER A 34 10.89 -5.31 18.49
CA SER A 34 11.22 -3.91 18.79
C SER A 34 9.97 -3.05 18.65
N PRO A 35 9.26 -2.75 19.76
CA PRO A 35 8.01 -2.02 19.72
C PRO A 35 8.14 -0.63 19.08
N VAL A 36 9.22 0.11 19.38
CA VAL A 36 9.43 1.46 18.84
C VAL A 36 9.62 1.41 17.32
N VAL A 37 10.47 0.51 16.84
CA VAL A 37 10.72 0.37 15.39
C VAL A 37 9.46 -0.16 14.70
N GLY A 38 8.75 -1.09 15.32
CA GLY A 38 7.48 -1.60 14.83
C GLY A 38 6.41 -0.51 14.70
N ILE A 39 6.27 0.37 15.69
CA ILE A 39 5.33 1.51 15.65
C ILE A 39 5.68 2.47 14.51
N ILE A 40 6.97 2.78 14.31
CA ILE A 40 7.43 3.62 13.20
C ILE A 40 7.10 2.94 11.85
N GLY A 41 7.35 1.63 11.75
CA GLY A 41 6.98 0.84 10.57
C GLY A 41 5.47 0.85 10.31
N LEU A 42 4.65 0.72 11.34
CA LEU A 42 3.19 0.75 11.24
C LEU A 42 2.68 2.13 10.83
N ALA A 43 3.28 3.23 11.32
CA ALA A 43 2.96 4.57 10.84
C ALA A 43 3.23 4.72 9.34
N GLY A 44 4.35 4.18 8.84
CA GLY A 44 4.63 4.11 7.41
C GLY A 44 3.62 3.22 6.64
N ALA A 45 3.18 2.13 7.26
CA ALA A 45 2.21 1.22 6.67
C ALA A 45 0.81 1.87 6.53
N VAL A 46 0.40 2.68 7.51
CA VAL A 46 -0.83 3.50 7.43
C VAL A 46 -0.75 4.48 6.26
N TYR A 47 0.39 5.16 6.10
CA TYR A 47 0.58 6.08 4.98
C TYR A 47 0.51 5.38 3.61
N LEU A 48 1.15 4.22 3.46
CA LEU A 48 1.09 3.44 2.21
C LEU A 48 -0.32 2.94 1.91
N THR A 49 -1.07 2.54 2.94
CA THR A 49 -2.48 2.15 2.80
C THR A 49 -3.32 3.34 2.34
N TRP A 50 -3.09 4.53 2.92
CA TRP A 50 -3.74 5.76 2.49
C TRP A 50 -3.39 6.15 1.06
N ASP A 51 -2.12 6.08 0.67
CA ASP A 51 -1.67 6.37 -0.70
C ASP A 51 -2.28 5.39 -1.72
N TRP A 52 -2.37 4.10 -1.38
CA TRP A 52 -3.06 3.12 -2.21
C TRP A 52 -4.55 3.44 -2.37
N PHE A 53 -5.23 3.76 -1.27
CA PHE A 53 -6.65 4.08 -1.27
C PHE A 53 -6.92 5.38 -2.05
N SER A 54 -6.13 6.43 -1.81
CA SER A 54 -6.21 7.70 -2.55
C SER A 54 -6.01 7.50 -4.04
N PHE A 55 -5.05 6.64 -4.42
CA PHE A 55 -4.84 6.27 -5.83
C PHE A 55 -6.05 5.56 -6.43
N ARG A 56 -6.69 4.64 -5.69
CA ARG A 56 -7.94 3.97 -6.14
C ARG A 56 -9.07 4.96 -6.38
N VAL A 57 -9.28 5.89 -5.44
CA VAL A 57 -10.31 6.93 -5.52
C VAL A 57 -10.07 7.86 -6.70
N LYS A 58 -8.85 8.40 -6.84
CA LYS A 58 -8.49 9.33 -7.94
C LYS A 58 -8.63 8.74 -9.33
N ASN A 59 -8.50 7.42 -9.46
CA ASN A 59 -8.59 6.72 -10.74
C ASN A 59 -9.93 5.98 -10.94
N GLY A 60 -10.94 6.22 -10.08
CA GLY A 60 -12.28 5.66 -10.22
C GLY A 60 -12.34 4.12 -10.13
N MET A 61 -11.33 3.49 -9.53
CA MET A 61 -11.25 2.03 -9.41
C MET A 61 -12.12 1.57 -8.24
N ARG A 62 -13.41 1.33 -8.52
CA ARG A 62 -14.39 0.78 -7.56
C ARG A 62 -13.93 -0.58 -7.03
N PHE A 63 -14.36 -0.92 -5.79
CA PHE A 63 -13.88 -2.06 -5.01
C PHE A 63 -14.03 -3.39 -5.71
#